data_AF-A0A3P6U1V5-F1
#
_entry.id   AF-A0A3P6U1V5-F1
#
_cell.length_a   1.000
_cell.length_b   1.000
_cell.length_c   1.000
_cell.angle_alpha   90.00
_cell.angle_beta   90.00
_cell.angle_gamma   90.00
#
_symmetry.space_group_name_H-M   'P 1'
#
loop_
_entity.id
_entity.type
_entity.pdbx_description
1 polymer ?
#
loop_
_entity_poly.entity_id
_entity_poly.type
_entity_poly.pdbx_seq_one_letter_code
_entity_poly.pdbx_strand_id
1 'polypeptide(L)'
;MVKDDANEQCSIECENGGTVNANCSCQCAYGLEGKSCKQLSRRKLFTDKSCGIHSEEQGTISLSTYPEARTGATFCQWLIKSEAEKAIEFYIKDLDLDDDNVAPDQPCNDIFYIWGTKNIANPILCVTREHLIDVRFESDSDWLLVELRTNPWSDRPHRGPRIKYRQVDTPYQRSLRAFSTDVIPSNAASNVPIFPALLLLTMIR
;
A
#
# COMPACT_ATOMS: atom_id res chain seq x y z
N MET A 1 22.83 26.51 -13.80
CA MET A 1 21.58 25.76 -13.55
C MET A 1 21.43 25.66 -12.05
N VAL A 2 20.62 26.54 -11.47
CA VAL A 2 20.27 26.49 -10.04
C VAL A 2 19.09 25.52 -9.95
N LYS A 3 19.24 24.45 -9.16
CA LYS A 3 18.11 23.62 -8.75
C LYS A 3 17.27 24.50 -7.84
N ASP A 4 16.04 24.81 -8.25
CA ASP A 4 15.06 25.44 -7.37
C ASP A 4 14.65 24.41 -6.30
N ASP A 5 15.43 24.34 -5.21
CA ASP A 5 15.07 23.58 -4.01
C ASP A 5 14.06 24.40 -3.18
N ALA A 6 12.84 24.53 -3.70
CA ALA A 6 11.72 25.12 -2.95
C ALA A 6 11.45 24.40 -1.61
N ASN A 7 11.97 23.17 -1.46
CA ASN A 7 11.83 22.35 -0.26
C ASN A 7 12.74 22.81 0.90
N GLU A 8 13.87 23.48 0.65
CA GLU A 8 14.82 23.85 1.72
C GLU A 8 14.39 25.11 2.50
N GLN A 9 13.45 25.89 1.95
CA GLN A 9 13.00 27.16 2.53
C GLN A 9 11.63 27.08 3.22
N CYS A 10 10.90 25.99 3.01
CA CYS A 10 9.55 25.82 3.54
C CYS A 10 9.51 24.73 4.61
N SER A 11 8.97 25.01 5.80
CA SER A 11 8.82 24.02 6.89
C SER A 11 7.60 23.10 6.74
N ILE A 12 7.02 22.98 5.54
CA ILE A 12 5.82 22.17 5.29
C ILE A 12 6.19 20.84 4.64
N GLU A 13 5.58 19.76 5.14
CA GLU A 13 5.70 18.43 4.55
C GLU A 13 4.39 18.05 3.86
N CYS A 14 4.49 17.65 2.59
CA CYS A 14 3.37 17.19 1.79
C CYS A 14 3.35 15.67 1.77
N GLU A 15 2.22 15.07 2.16
CA GLU A 15 2.07 13.62 2.18
C GLU A 15 1.48 13.09 0.87
N ASN A 16 1.49 11.76 0.72
CA ASN A 16 0.74 11.03 -0.31
C ASN A 16 1.03 11.52 -1.73
N GLY A 17 2.33 11.73 -2.03
CA GLY A 17 2.80 12.17 -3.34
C GLY A 17 2.58 13.65 -3.64
N GLY A 18 2.23 14.47 -2.64
CA GLY A 18 2.17 15.92 -2.80
C GLY A 18 3.56 16.56 -2.94
N THR A 19 3.63 17.71 -3.60
CA THR A 19 4.87 18.49 -3.80
C THR A 19 4.74 19.89 -3.21
N VAL A 20 5.83 20.41 -2.65
CA VAL A 20 5.88 21.79 -2.13
C VAL A 20 6.02 22.78 -3.29
N ASN A 21 5.08 23.71 -3.41
CA ASN A 21 5.16 24.83 -4.36
C ASN A 21 6.03 25.96 -3.83
N ALA A 22 6.45 26.87 -4.72
CA ALA A 22 7.24 28.07 -4.38
C ALA A 22 6.59 29.00 -3.32
N ASN A 23 5.28 28.90 -3.11
CA ASN A 23 4.54 29.66 -2.08
C ASN A 23 4.42 28.91 -0.74
N CYS A 24 5.21 27.87 -0.51
CA CYS A 24 5.15 26.99 0.68
C CYS A 24 3.77 26.37 0.92
N SER A 25 3.07 25.98 -0.15
CA SER A 25 1.83 25.20 -0.07
C SER A 25 1.97 23.88 -0.81
N CYS A 26 1.24 22.86 -0.37
CA CYS A 26 1.25 21.57 -1.04
C CYS A 26 0.37 21.57 -2.28
N GLN A 27 0.95 21.16 -3.41
CA GLN A 27 0.22 20.68 -4.58
C GLN A 27 -0.05 19.18 -4.38
N CYS A 28 -1.32 18.81 -4.20
CA CYS A 28 -1.67 17.42 -3.94
C CYS A 28 -1.78 16.58 -5.20
N ALA A 29 -1.40 15.31 -5.07
CA ALA A 29 -1.65 14.31 -6.09
C ALA A 29 -3.17 14.10 -6.29
N TYR A 30 -3.51 13.44 -7.40
CA TYR A 30 -4.89 13.16 -7.75
C TYR A 30 -5.67 12.49 -6.61
N GLY A 31 -6.94 12.90 -6.43
CA GLY A 31 -7.82 12.32 -5.42
C GLY A 31 -7.58 12.81 -3.99
N LEU A 32 -6.60 13.68 -3.77
CA LEU A 32 -6.21 14.17 -2.44
C LEU A 32 -6.37 15.69 -2.30
N GLU A 33 -6.54 16.14 -1.06
CA GLU A 33 -6.68 17.55 -0.69
C GLU A 33 -6.17 17.84 0.72
N GLY A 34 -6.29 19.11 1.12
CA GLY A 34 -5.88 19.62 2.42
C GLY A 34 -4.50 20.24 2.38
N LYS A 35 -4.14 20.95 3.47
CA LYS A 35 -2.88 21.71 3.55
C LYS A 35 -1.63 20.86 3.31
N SER A 36 -1.68 19.57 3.68
CA SER A 36 -0.59 18.60 3.55
C SER A 36 -1.01 17.32 2.80
N CYS A 37 -2.07 17.38 1.99
CA CYS A 37 -2.51 16.27 1.12
C CYS A 37 -2.90 14.97 1.85
N LYS A 38 -3.36 15.07 3.09
CA LYS A 38 -3.75 13.92 3.93
C LYS A 38 -5.19 13.47 3.73
N GLN A 39 -6.01 14.23 3.01
CA GLN A 39 -7.46 14.04 2.95
C GLN A 39 -7.90 13.58 1.57
N LEU A 40 -8.90 12.70 1.50
CA LEU A 40 -9.53 12.30 0.24
C LEU A 40 -10.50 13.40 -0.24
N SER A 41 -10.24 13.97 -1.40
CA SER A 41 -10.99 15.13 -1.91
C SER A 41 -12.44 14.82 -2.30
N ARG A 42 -12.71 13.54 -2.62
CA ARG A 42 -14.02 13.09 -3.08
C ARG A 42 -14.77 12.28 -2.03
N ARG A 43 -14.38 12.36 -0.76
CA ARG A 43 -15.01 11.61 0.34
C ARG A 43 -16.54 11.75 0.42
N LYS A 44 -17.07 12.91 0.04
CA LYS A 44 -18.51 13.19 0.05
C LYS A 44 -19.29 12.43 -1.04
N LEU A 45 -18.59 11.89 -2.03
CA LEU A 45 -19.17 11.13 -3.13
C LEU A 45 -19.10 9.61 -2.89
N PHE A 46 -18.56 9.16 -1.76
CA PHE A 46 -18.49 7.73 -1.47
C PHE A 46 -19.88 7.12 -1.34
N THR A 47 -20.04 5.96 -1.96
CA THR A 47 -21.31 5.22 -2.05
C THR A 47 -21.21 3.83 -1.40
N ASP A 48 -20.08 3.56 -0.75
CA ASP A 48 -19.83 2.35 0.01
C ASP A 48 -19.12 2.70 1.32
N LYS A 49 -19.44 1.98 2.41
CA LYS A 49 -18.90 2.26 3.75
C LYS A 49 -17.46 1.79 3.94
N SER A 50 -16.93 0.96 3.05
CA SER A 50 -15.54 0.50 3.09
C SER A 50 -14.54 1.54 2.58
N CYS A 51 -15.00 2.55 1.86
CA CYS A 51 -14.19 3.62 1.31
C CYS A 51 -13.59 4.47 2.43
N GLY A 52 -12.37 4.98 2.23
CA GLY A 52 -11.71 5.84 3.18
C GLY A 52 -10.24 5.53 3.36
N ILE A 53 -9.72 5.86 4.54
CA ILE A 53 -8.31 5.70 4.88
C ILE A 53 -8.14 4.40 5.66
N HIS A 54 -7.15 3.61 5.26
CA HIS A 54 -6.73 2.35 5.87
C HIS A 54 -5.28 2.52 6.33
N SER A 55 -4.93 2.03 7.52
CA SER A 55 -3.59 2.26 8.11
C SER A 55 -3.08 1.07 8.91
N GLU A 56 -3.75 -0.06 8.79
CA GLU A 56 -3.37 -1.31 9.42
C GLU A 56 -2.04 -1.83 8.84
N GLU A 57 -1.27 -2.60 9.63
CA GLU A 57 -0.02 -3.20 9.17
C GLU A 57 -0.24 -4.18 8.01
N GLN A 58 -1.38 -4.87 8.02
CA GLN A 58 -1.84 -5.72 6.95
C GLN A 58 -3.36 -5.72 6.90
N GLY A 59 -3.93 -5.91 5.71
CA GLY A 59 -5.36 -5.85 5.55
C GLY A 59 -5.86 -6.35 4.20
N THR A 60 -7.16 -6.20 4.02
CA THR A 60 -7.84 -6.44 2.75
C THR A 60 -8.80 -5.29 2.51
N ILE A 61 -8.71 -4.67 1.33
CA ILE A 61 -9.72 -3.73 0.87
C ILE A 61 -10.62 -4.40 -0.17
N SER A 62 -11.91 -4.15 -0.06
CA SER A 62 -12.95 -4.54 -1.00
C SER A 62 -14.18 -3.72 -0.73
N LEU A 63 -15.16 -3.76 -1.65
CA LEU A 63 -16.49 -3.21 -1.37
C LEU A 63 -17.10 -3.89 -0.13
N SER A 64 -17.94 -3.17 0.60
CA SER A 64 -18.56 -3.67 1.83
C SER A 64 -19.57 -4.80 1.61
N THR A 65 -19.93 -5.04 0.35
CA THR A 65 -20.81 -6.11 -0.12
C THR A 65 -20.04 -7.36 -0.53
N TYR A 66 -18.70 -7.31 -0.65
CA TYR A 66 -17.92 -8.49 -1.04
C TYR A 66 -18.08 -9.63 0.00
N PRO A 67 -18.28 -10.90 -0.41
CA PRO A 67 -18.14 -11.45 -1.77
C PRO A 67 -19.39 -11.33 -2.66
N GLU A 68 -20.49 -10.79 -2.15
CA GLU A 68 -21.68 -10.54 -2.95
C GLU A 68 -21.45 -9.42 -3.97
N ALA A 69 -21.96 -9.61 -5.18
CA ALA A 69 -21.92 -8.60 -6.23
C ALA A 69 -23.03 -7.55 -6.01
N ARG A 70 -22.80 -6.32 -6.45
CA ARG A 70 -23.80 -5.23 -6.38
C ARG A 70 -24.03 -4.58 -7.73
N THR A 71 -25.24 -4.06 -7.93
CA THR A 71 -25.59 -3.24 -9.09
C THR A 71 -25.48 -1.75 -8.77
N GLY A 72 -25.50 -0.93 -9.83
CA GLY A 72 -25.61 0.52 -9.72
C GLY A 72 -24.28 1.25 -9.53
N ALA A 73 -24.38 2.58 -9.53
CA ALA A 73 -23.23 3.48 -9.45
C ALA A 73 -22.50 3.32 -8.10
N THR A 74 -21.20 3.11 -8.21
CA THR A 74 -20.28 3.03 -7.07
C THR A 74 -19.12 3.96 -7.35
N PHE A 75 -18.93 4.93 -6.48
CA PHE A 75 -17.68 5.69 -6.37
C PHE A 75 -17.05 5.37 -5.02
N CYS A 76 -15.82 4.85 -5.05
CA CYS A 76 -15.08 4.48 -3.85
C CYS A 76 -13.59 4.74 -4.01
N GLN A 77 -12.98 5.29 -2.96
CA GLN A 77 -11.53 5.42 -2.86
C GLN A 77 -11.05 4.79 -1.56
N TRP A 78 -9.99 3.99 -1.65
CA TRP A 78 -9.25 3.45 -0.51
C TRP A 78 -7.85 4.06 -0.52
N LEU A 79 -7.52 4.89 0.47
CA LEU A 79 -6.16 5.37 0.71
C LEU A 79 -5.52 4.48 1.76
N ILE A 80 -4.63 3.60 1.35
CA ILE A 80 -3.82 2.78 2.26
C ILE A 80 -2.58 3.59 2.61
N LYS A 81 -2.31 3.71 3.91
CA LYS A 81 -1.13 4.40 4.45
C LYS A 81 -0.29 3.43 5.25
N SER A 82 1.02 3.49 5.12
CA SER A 82 1.95 2.81 6.00
C SER A 82 2.58 3.77 7.00
N GLU A 83 3.33 3.21 7.94
CA GLU A 83 4.27 4.00 8.73
C GLU A 83 5.32 4.66 7.82
N ALA A 84 5.93 5.73 8.33
CA ALA A 84 7.04 6.39 7.67
C ALA A 84 8.17 5.37 7.37
N GLU A 85 8.83 5.56 6.22
CA GLU A 85 9.93 4.70 5.74
C GLU A 85 9.58 3.24 5.42
N LYS A 86 8.29 2.87 5.50
CA LYS A 86 7.74 1.63 4.95
C LYS A 86 7.11 1.89 3.59
N ALA A 87 7.02 0.82 2.80
CA ALA A 87 6.22 0.74 1.60
C ALA A 87 5.05 -0.22 1.82
N ILE A 88 4.13 -0.26 0.87
CA ILE A 88 2.95 -1.13 0.87
C ILE A 88 3.15 -2.17 -0.21
N GLU A 89 3.32 -3.43 0.20
CA GLU A 89 3.23 -4.56 -0.72
C GLU A 89 1.77 -4.98 -0.84
N PHE A 90 1.27 -5.14 -2.07
CA PHE A 90 -0.10 -5.52 -2.32
C PHE A 90 -0.23 -6.44 -3.53
N TYR A 91 -1.37 -7.12 -3.61
CA TYR A 91 -1.74 -7.91 -4.77
C TYR A 91 -3.26 -8.04 -4.88
N ILE A 92 -3.75 -8.13 -6.10
CA ILE A 92 -5.18 -8.24 -6.41
C ILE A 92 -5.57 -9.71 -6.34
N LYS A 93 -6.48 -10.06 -5.43
CA LYS A 93 -7.02 -11.43 -5.30
C LYS A 93 -8.17 -11.70 -6.25
N ASP A 94 -8.98 -10.69 -6.49
CA ASP A 94 -10.19 -10.77 -7.31
C ASP A 94 -10.42 -9.37 -7.88
N LEU A 95 -10.82 -9.30 -9.15
CA LEU A 95 -11.16 -8.05 -9.80
C LEU A 95 -12.27 -8.34 -10.79
N ASP A 96 -13.49 -8.01 -10.36
CA ASP A 96 -14.70 -8.15 -11.16
C ASP A 96 -15.21 -6.76 -11.50
N LEU A 97 -15.12 -6.41 -12.78
CA LEU A 97 -15.43 -5.10 -13.34
C LEU A 97 -16.35 -5.30 -14.55
N ASP A 98 -17.25 -4.35 -14.80
CA ASP A 98 -18.06 -4.30 -16.01
C ASP A 98 -17.16 -4.12 -17.25
N ASP A 99 -17.07 -5.20 -18.03
CA ASP A 99 -16.41 -5.30 -19.33
C ASP A 99 -17.38 -5.70 -20.45
N ASP A 100 -18.70 -5.59 -20.19
CA ASP A 100 -19.72 -6.02 -21.16
C ASP A 100 -19.68 -5.15 -22.43
N ASN A 101 -19.61 -5.81 -23.59
CA ASN A 101 -19.56 -5.18 -24.92
C ASN A 101 -18.35 -4.25 -25.14
N VAL A 102 -17.26 -4.41 -24.38
CA VAL A 102 -16.03 -3.63 -24.54
C VAL A 102 -15.11 -4.30 -25.58
N ALA A 103 -14.61 -3.52 -26.55
CA ALA A 103 -13.63 -4.02 -27.51
C ALA A 103 -12.24 -4.22 -26.86
N PRO A 104 -11.39 -5.14 -27.36
CA PRO A 104 -10.11 -5.47 -26.70
C PRO A 104 -9.13 -4.31 -26.50
N ASP A 105 -9.24 -3.23 -27.27
CA ASP A 105 -8.39 -2.04 -27.21
C ASP A 105 -8.96 -0.92 -26.32
N GLN A 106 -10.12 -1.14 -25.70
CA GLN A 106 -10.84 -0.14 -24.93
C GLN A 106 -10.76 -0.41 -23.41
N PRO A 107 -10.83 0.66 -22.58
CA PRO A 107 -10.96 0.50 -21.14
C PRO A 107 -12.31 -0.12 -20.77
N CYS A 108 -12.38 -0.72 -19.58
CA CYS A 108 -13.64 -1.23 -19.02
C CYS A 108 -14.70 -0.13 -18.88
N ASN A 109 -15.97 -0.55 -18.87
CA ASN A 109 -17.08 0.34 -18.54
C ASN A 109 -16.93 0.84 -17.10
N ASP A 110 -16.51 -0.06 -16.19
CA ASP A 110 -16.02 0.31 -14.86
C ASP A 110 -14.60 0.86 -14.96
N ILE A 111 -14.31 1.92 -14.23
CA ILE A 111 -12.97 2.51 -14.19
C ILE A 111 -12.31 2.16 -12.87
N PHE A 112 -11.16 1.51 -12.97
CA PHE A 112 -10.35 1.11 -11.82
C PHE A 112 -8.92 1.62 -11.95
N TYR A 113 -8.41 2.19 -10.87
CA TYR A 113 -7.10 2.82 -10.85
C TYR A 113 -6.35 2.52 -9.55
N ILE A 114 -5.01 2.51 -9.64
CA ILE A 114 -4.09 2.35 -8.51
C ILE A 114 -2.94 3.35 -8.65
N TRP A 115 -2.85 4.34 -7.75
CA TRP A 115 -1.76 5.33 -7.70
C TRP A 115 -0.85 5.06 -6.51
N GLY A 116 0.39 5.57 -6.60
CA GLY A 116 1.44 5.32 -5.61
C GLY A 116 2.37 4.18 -6.02
N THR A 117 2.27 3.67 -7.25
CA THR A 117 3.24 2.73 -7.84
C THR A 117 3.46 3.04 -9.32
N LYS A 118 4.71 3.03 -9.77
CA LYS A 118 5.12 3.17 -11.18
C LYS A 118 4.96 1.87 -11.99
N ASN A 119 4.73 0.75 -11.31
CA ASN A 119 4.66 -0.57 -11.94
C ASN A 119 3.26 -0.90 -12.48
N ILE A 120 2.28 -0.01 -12.30
CA ILE A 120 0.92 -0.16 -12.80
C ILE A 120 0.58 0.98 -13.75
N ALA A 121 0.17 0.62 -14.95
CA ALA A 121 -0.39 1.57 -15.91
C ALA A 121 -1.88 1.79 -15.62
N ASN A 122 -2.29 3.05 -15.65
CA ASN A 122 -3.63 3.51 -15.30
C ASN A 122 -4.35 4.10 -16.53
N PRO A 123 -5.69 3.94 -16.65
CA PRO A 123 -6.55 3.03 -15.87
C PRO A 123 -6.21 1.56 -16.13
N ILE A 124 -6.62 0.66 -15.23
CA ILE A 124 -6.56 -0.78 -15.50
C ILE A 124 -7.51 -1.10 -16.65
N LEU A 125 -7.00 -1.77 -17.68
CA LEU A 125 -7.78 -2.21 -18.84
C LEU A 125 -8.37 -3.61 -18.59
N CYS A 126 -9.53 -3.91 -19.17
CA CYS A 126 -10.14 -5.23 -18.99
C CYS A 126 -9.23 -6.34 -19.51
N VAL A 127 -8.62 -6.12 -20.67
CA VAL A 127 -7.78 -7.12 -21.33
C VAL A 127 -6.48 -7.45 -20.59
N THR A 128 -6.05 -6.59 -19.67
CA THR A 128 -4.84 -6.82 -18.86
C THR A 128 -5.16 -7.17 -17.42
N ARG A 129 -6.44 -7.16 -17.04
CA ARG A 129 -6.90 -7.36 -15.66
C ARG A 129 -6.42 -8.69 -15.08
N GLU A 130 -6.55 -9.76 -15.85
CA GLU A 130 -6.21 -11.12 -15.42
C GLU A 130 -4.70 -11.27 -15.17
N HIS A 131 -3.86 -10.49 -15.87
CA HIS A 131 -2.41 -10.47 -15.65
C HIS A 131 -1.98 -9.79 -14.35
N LEU A 132 -2.89 -9.07 -13.68
CA LEU A 132 -2.62 -8.42 -12.40
C LEU A 132 -2.97 -9.30 -11.20
N ILE A 133 -3.78 -10.36 -11.42
CA ILE A 133 -4.25 -11.24 -10.36
C ILE A 133 -3.07 -12.01 -9.78
N ASP A 134 -2.97 -12.01 -8.45
CA ASP A 134 -1.92 -12.66 -7.67
C ASP A 134 -0.47 -12.21 -7.94
N VAL A 135 -0.28 -11.17 -8.76
CA VAL A 135 1.00 -10.50 -8.92
C VAL A 135 1.25 -9.55 -7.76
N ARG A 136 2.44 -9.65 -7.15
CA ARG A 136 2.87 -8.77 -6.07
C ARG A 136 3.45 -7.49 -6.62
N PHE A 137 2.92 -6.37 -6.13
CA PHE A 137 3.40 -5.02 -6.39
C PHE A 137 3.87 -4.37 -5.09
N GLU A 138 4.75 -3.40 -5.21
CA GLU A 138 5.20 -2.53 -4.11
C GLU A 138 4.88 -1.08 -4.50
N SER A 139 4.36 -0.31 -3.55
CA SER A 139 4.24 1.13 -3.71
C SER A 139 5.62 1.79 -3.72
N ASP A 140 5.72 2.95 -4.36
CA ASP A 140 6.97 3.72 -4.41
C ASP A 140 7.25 4.49 -3.10
N SER A 141 6.26 4.59 -2.21
CA SER A 141 6.31 5.30 -0.93
C SER A 141 5.35 4.66 0.08
N ASP A 142 5.13 5.35 1.19
CA ASP A 142 4.24 5.07 2.31
C ASP A 142 2.72 5.16 2.05
N TRP A 143 2.30 5.27 0.79
CA TRP A 143 0.89 5.42 0.44
C TRP A 143 0.52 4.70 -0.85
N LEU A 144 -0.75 4.29 -0.93
CA LEU A 144 -1.37 3.73 -2.12
C LEU A 144 -2.82 4.22 -2.20
N LEU A 145 -3.22 4.82 -3.31
CA LEU A 145 -4.62 5.17 -3.56
C LEU A 145 -5.21 4.18 -4.55
N VAL A 146 -6.35 3.62 -4.20
CA VAL A 146 -7.13 2.74 -5.08
C VAL A 146 -8.49 3.39 -5.30
N GLU A 147 -8.93 3.53 -6.56
CA GLU A 147 -10.22 4.12 -6.90
C GLU A 147 -11.02 3.18 -7.80
N LEU A 148 -12.28 2.98 -7.44
CA LEU A 148 -13.28 2.31 -8.26
C LEU A 148 -14.39 3.29 -8.62
N ARG A 149 -14.74 3.29 -9.91
CA ARG A 149 -15.95 3.93 -10.45
C ARG A 149 -16.72 2.89 -11.25
N THR A 150 -17.90 2.51 -10.80
CA THR A 150 -18.72 1.57 -11.59
C THR A 150 -19.64 2.30 -12.55
N ASN A 151 -19.86 1.68 -13.69
CA ASN A 151 -20.85 2.05 -14.68
C ASN A 151 -22.26 2.01 -14.05
N PRO A 152 -22.98 3.14 -13.97
CA PRO A 152 -24.34 3.17 -13.42
C PRO A 152 -25.35 2.34 -14.22
N TRP A 153 -25.03 2.02 -15.48
CA TRP A 153 -25.90 1.33 -16.42
C TRP A 153 -25.50 -0.12 -16.67
N SER A 154 -24.62 -0.71 -15.85
CA SER A 154 -24.33 -2.14 -15.97
C SER A 154 -25.59 -2.95 -15.69
N ASP A 155 -25.92 -3.86 -16.61
CA ASP A 155 -27.02 -4.83 -16.46
C ASP A 155 -26.64 -5.99 -15.52
N ARG A 156 -25.35 -6.15 -15.23
CA ARG A 156 -24.81 -7.21 -14.37
C ARG A 156 -24.28 -6.66 -13.05
N PRO A 157 -24.49 -7.36 -11.93
CA PRO A 157 -23.84 -7.00 -10.69
C PRO A 157 -22.37 -7.41 -10.73
N HIS A 158 -21.49 -6.57 -10.19
CA HIS A 158 -20.06 -6.85 -10.09
C HIS A 158 -19.59 -6.80 -8.63
N ARG A 159 -18.60 -7.64 -8.28
CA ARG A 159 -18.00 -7.71 -6.94
C ARG A 159 -16.97 -6.61 -6.68
N GLY A 160 -16.44 -5.98 -7.73
CA GLY A 160 -15.36 -5.01 -7.63
C GLY A 160 -14.01 -5.65 -7.28
N PRO A 161 -13.05 -4.87 -6.75
CA PRO A 161 -11.74 -5.35 -6.37
C PRO A 161 -11.77 -6.04 -5.00
N ARG A 162 -10.90 -7.04 -4.84
CA ARG A 162 -10.43 -7.53 -3.54
C ARG A 162 -8.91 -7.51 -3.53
N ILE A 163 -8.33 -6.63 -2.74
CA ILE A 163 -6.87 -6.42 -2.69
C ILE A 163 -6.38 -6.74 -1.29
N LYS A 164 -5.34 -7.57 -1.21
CA LYS A 164 -4.61 -7.79 0.04
C LYS A 164 -3.37 -6.91 0.05
N TYR A 165 -3.08 -6.35 1.21
CA TYR A 165 -1.91 -5.51 1.40
C TYR A 165 -1.22 -5.80 2.73
N ARG A 166 0.06 -5.47 2.80
CA ARG A 166 0.86 -5.41 4.03
C ARG A 166 1.93 -4.34 3.91
N GLN A 167 2.33 -3.78 5.04
CA GLN A 167 3.46 -2.89 5.11
C GLN A 167 4.76 -3.70 5.08
N VAL A 168 5.76 -3.18 4.37
CA VAL A 168 7.09 -3.78 4.23
C VAL A 168 8.14 -2.69 4.39
N ASP A 169 9.31 -3.04 4.91
CA ASP A 169 10.43 -2.10 4.93
C ASP A 169 10.78 -1.69 3.48
N THR A 170 11.15 -0.44 3.26
CA THR A 170 11.66 -0.01 1.95
C THR A 170 12.98 -0.73 1.60
N PRO A 171 13.36 -0.85 0.32
CA PRO A 171 14.61 -1.50 -0.09
C PRO A 171 15.85 -0.91 0.62
N TYR A 172 15.84 0.39 0.88
CA TYR A 172 16.87 1.07 1.66
C TYR A 172 16.92 0.57 3.10
N GLN A 173 15.78 0.53 3.79
CA GLN A 173 15.69 0.02 5.16
C GLN A 173 16.06 -1.47 5.27
N ARG A 174 15.65 -2.30 4.29
CA ARG A 174 16.07 -3.71 4.21
C ARG A 174 17.59 -3.84 4.11
N SER A 175 18.22 -3.01 3.28
CA SER A 175 19.67 -3.00 3.09
C SER A 175 20.38 -2.59 4.38
N LEU A 176 19.94 -1.51 5.04
CA LEU A 176 20.51 -1.07 6.32
C LEU A 176 20.42 -2.15 7.41
N ARG A 177 19.30 -2.86 7.50
CA ARG A 177 19.15 -3.99 8.44
C ARG A 177 20.09 -5.15 8.12
N ALA A 178 20.24 -5.51 6.85
CA ALA A 178 21.18 -6.57 6.45
C ALA A 178 22.62 -6.22 6.87
N PHE A 179 23.05 -4.97 6.66
CA PHE A 179 24.37 -4.51 7.11
C PHE A 179 24.49 -4.47 8.64
N SER A 180 23.45 -4.10 9.38
CA SER A 180 23.54 -4.06 10.85
C SER A 180 23.53 -5.46 11.48
N THR A 181 22.87 -6.45 10.87
CA THR A 181 22.94 -7.85 11.30
C THR A 181 24.32 -8.46 11.08
N ASP A 182 25.05 -8.02 10.05
CA ASP A 182 26.42 -8.47 9.79
C ASP A 182 27.48 -7.80 10.71
N VAL A 183 27.10 -6.71 11.40
CA VAL A 183 28.01 -5.90 12.24
C VAL A 183 27.86 -6.20 13.73
N ILE A 184 27.07 -7.21 14.15
CA ILE A 184 27.13 -7.67 15.55
C ILE A 184 28.45 -8.45 15.75
N PRO A 185 29.43 -7.93 16.52
CA PRO A 185 30.58 -8.72 16.89
C PRO A 185 30.09 -9.76 17.91
N SER A 186 30.39 -11.03 17.66
CA SER A 186 30.27 -12.11 18.61
C SER A 186 31.17 -11.86 19.84
N ASN A 187 30.74 -11.00 20.75
CA ASN A 187 31.33 -10.82 22.07
C ASN A 187 30.30 -11.20 23.14
N ALA A 188 30.13 -12.51 23.29
CA ALA A 188 29.63 -13.12 24.52
C ALA A 188 30.43 -14.41 24.78
N ALA A 189 31.76 -14.29 24.81
CA ALA A 189 32.59 -15.24 25.55
C ALA A 189 32.71 -14.72 26.99
N SER A 190 31.83 -15.17 27.87
CA SER A 190 32.00 -15.05 29.32
C SER A 190 32.07 -16.45 29.91
N ASN A 191 33.30 -16.77 30.32
CA ASN A 191 33.77 -17.99 30.94
C ASN A 191 32.81 -18.60 31.98
N VAL A 192 32.45 -19.87 31.77
CA VAL A 192 31.97 -20.75 32.84
C VAL A 192 33.19 -21.49 33.40
N PRO A 193 33.54 -21.33 34.69
CA PRO A 193 34.58 -22.16 35.28
C PRO A 193 33.99 -23.55 35.54
N ILE A 194 34.60 -24.56 34.92
CA ILE A 194 34.36 -25.97 35.19
C ILE A 194 34.92 -26.26 36.59
N PHE A 195 34.05 -26.50 37.56
CA PHE A 195 34.43 -27.11 38.84
C PHE A 195 34.53 -28.63 38.66
N PRO A 196 35.67 -29.28 38.94
CA PRO A 196 35.71 -30.73 39.07
C PRO A 196 35.24 -31.10 40.47
N ALA A 197 34.03 -31.64 40.59
CA ALA A 197 33.61 -32.32 41.81
C ALA A 197 34.30 -33.70 41.86
N LEU A 198 35.31 -33.80 42.73
CA LEU A 198 35.97 -35.06 43.10
C LEU A 198 34.92 -36.07 43.61
N LEU A 199 34.87 -37.24 42.97
CA LEU A 199 34.35 -38.45 43.61
C LEU A 199 35.28 -38.83 44.76
N LEU A 200 34.77 -38.80 45.99
CA LEU A 200 35.28 -39.63 47.08
C LEU A 200 34.27 -40.73 47.38
N LEU A 201 34.59 -41.93 46.93
CA LEU A 201 34.11 -43.18 47.50
C LEU A 201 34.84 -43.39 48.83
N THR A 202 34.11 -43.39 49.94
CA THR A 202 34.48 -44.19 51.13
C THR A 202 33.24 -44.86 51.70
N MET A 203 33.38 -46.17 51.86
CA MET A 203 32.42 -47.13 52.41
C MET A 203 32.25 -46.97 53.93
N ILE A 204 31.35 -47.82 54.49
CA ILE A 204 31.11 -48.18 55.90
C ILE A 204 29.86 -47.44 56.45
N ARG A 205 28.75 -48.09 56.84
CA ARG A 205 28.50 -49.44 57.38
C ARG A 205 27.04 -49.85 57.13
#